data_AF-A0A7K4JNI7-F1
#
_entry.id   AF-A0A7K4JNI7-F1
#
_cell.length_a   1.000
_cell.length_b   1.000
_cell.length_c   1.000
_cell.angle_alpha   90.00
_cell.angle_beta   90.00
_cell.angle_gamma   90.00
#
_symmetry.space_group_name_H-M   'P 1'
#
loop_
_entity.id
_entity.type
_entity.pdbx_description
1 polymer ?
#
loop_
_entity_poly.entity_id
_entity_poly.type
_entity_poly.pdbx_seq_one_letter_code
_entity_poly.pdbx_strand_id
1 'polypeptide(L)'
;VAHGFLVTRHSQTTEEPSCPFGTRLIYHGYSLLYVQGNERAHGQDLGTAGSCLRKFSTMPFLFCNINNVCNFASRNDYSYWLSTPEPMPMSMAPITGDNIRPFISRCSVCEAPAMVIAVHSQTIQIPSCPEGWSSLWIGYSFVMVSALG
;
A
#
# COMPACT_ATOMS: atom_id res chain seq x y z
N VAL A 1 11.48 -8.63 -25.02
CA VAL A 1 11.92 -9.39 -23.83
C VAL A 1 11.31 -8.70 -22.62
N ALA A 2 10.54 -9.40 -21.77
CA ALA A 2 9.98 -8.80 -20.56
C ALA A 2 11.07 -8.75 -19.49
N HIS A 3 11.46 -7.56 -19.06
CA HIS A 3 12.59 -7.35 -18.14
C HIS A 3 12.20 -7.45 -16.65
N GLY A 4 10.95 -7.83 -16.35
CA GLY A 4 10.50 -8.16 -14.98
C GLY A 4 10.36 -6.98 -14.01
N PHE A 5 10.30 -5.74 -14.52
CA PHE A 5 10.07 -4.58 -13.66
C PHE A 5 8.63 -4.56 -13.16
N LEU A 6 8.44 -4.19 -11.90
CA LEU A 6 7.14 -4.11 -11.26
C LEU A 6 6.81 -2.66 -10.91
N VAL A 7 5.54 -2.31 -11.06
CA VAL A 7 4.98 -1.05 -10.55
C VAL A 7 3.68 -1.36 -9.82
N THR A 8 3.50 -0.77 -8.65
CA THR A 8 2.28 -0.93 -7.85
C THR A 8 1.49 0.36 -7.87
N ARG A 9 0.17 0.25 -8.07
CA ARG A 9 -0.76 1.38 -8.07
C ARG A 9 -1.83 1.17 -7.01
N HIS A 10 -2.10 2.21 -6.22
CA HIS A 10 -3.12 2.21 -5.18
C HIS A 10 -4.30 3.08 -5.61
N SER A 11 -5.53 2.61 -5.42
CA SER A 11 -6.73 3.36 -5.83
C SER A 11 -7.15 4.42 -4.83
N GLN A 12 -6.78 4.24 -3.55
CA GLN A 12 -7.36 4.98 -2.42
C GLN A 12 -8.90 4.88 -2.39
N THR A 13 -9.46 3.81 -2.94
CA THR A 13 -10.90 3.50 -2.96
C THR A 13 -11.11 2.00 -2.79
N THR A 14 -12.37 1.57 -2.72
CA THR A 14 -12.76 0.15 -2.73
C THR A 14 -12.68 -0.49 -4.12
N GLU A 15 -12.46 0.29 -5.16
CA GLU A 15 -12.36 -0.14 -6.56
C GLU A 15 -10.91 -0.54 -6.90
N GLU A 16 -10.74 -1.59 -7.70
CA GLU A 16 -9.42 -2.04 -8.14
C GLU A 16 -8.84 -1.07 -9.18
N PRO A 17 -7.63 -0.51 -8.98
CA PRO A 17 -7.09 0.45 -9.92
C PRO A 17 -6.64 -0.25 -11.21
N SER A 18 -6.94 0.34 -12.36
CA SER A 18 -6.40 -0.16 -13.63
C SER A 18 -4.88 0.05 -13.71
N CYS A 19 -4.18 -0.91 -14.31
CA CYS A 19 -2.76 -0.76 -14.62
C CYS A 19 -2.53 0.41 -15.59
N PRO A 20 -1.46 1.20 -15.42
CA PRO A 20 -1.11 2.27 -16.35
C PRO A 20 -0.91 1.77 -17.78
N PHE A 21 -1.08 2.67 -18.76
CA PHE A 21 -0.85 2.36 -20.16
C PHE A 21 0.56 1.80 -20.38
N GLY A 22 0.68 0.76 -21.23
CA GLY A 22 1.94 0.09 -21.52
C GLY A 22 2.41 -0.90 -20.45
N THR A 23 1.63 -1.14 -19.39
CA THR A 23 1.91 -2.14 -18.35
C THR A 23 0.85 -3.25 -18.37
N ARG A 24 1.17 -4.41 -17.77
CA ARG A 24 0.29 -5.59 -17.75
C ARG A 24 -0.05 -6.01 -16.32
N LEU A 25 -1.33 -6.21 -16.04
CA LEU A 25 -1.78 -6.69 -14.73
C LEU A 25 -1.17 -8.04 -14.36
N ILE A 26 -0.69 -8.15 -13.12
CA ILE A 26 -0.28 -9.42 -12.50
C ILE A 26 -1.33 -9.87 -11.49
N TYR A 27 -1.68 -9.02 -10.52
CA TYR A 27 -2.72 -9.31 -9.53
C TYR A 27 -3.26 -8.06 -8.81
N HIS A 28 -4.41 -8.20 -8.17
CA HIS A 28 -5.01 -7.20 -7.29
C HIS A 28 -4.89 -7.56 -5.80
N GLY A 29 -4.97 -6.56 -4.92
CA GLY A 29 -4.87 -6.75 -3.48
C GLY A 29 -5.37 -5.57 -2.67
N TYR A 30 -4.93 -5.51 -1.41
CA TYR A 30 -5.19 -4.46 -0.45
C TYR A 30 -3.89 -3.72 -0.11
N SER A 31 -4.02 -2.40 0.06
CA SER A 31 -2.90 -1.47 0.19
C SER A 31 -2.31 -1.44 1.61
N LEU A 32 -1.30 -2.27 1.88
CA LEU A 32 -0.53 -2.26 3.12
C LEU A 32 0.47 -1.09 3.12
N LEU A 33 0.50 -0.33 4.21
CA LEU A 33 1.43 0.78 4.41
C LEU A 33 2.61 0.35 5.29
N TYR A 34 2.32 -0.11 6.50
CA TYR A 34 3.33 -0.67 7.41
C TYR A 34 2.69 -1.56 8.48
N VAL A 35 3.53 -2.35 9.16
CA VAL A 35 3.14 -3.12 10.34
C VAL A 35 3.95 -2.65 11.54
N GLN A 36 3.42 -2.81 12.74
CA GLN A 36 4.12 -2.55 13.98
C GLN A 36 4.02 -3.77 14.87
N GLY A 37 5.17 -4.40 15.12
CA GLY A 37 5.28 -5.58 15.96
C GLY A 37 6.26 -5.31 17.09
N ASN A 38 5.88 -5.63 18.33
CA ASN A 38 6.71 -5.38 19.50
C ASN A 38 7.23 -3.92 19.53
N GLU A 39 6.32 -2.97 19.35
CA GLU A 39 6.55 -1.51 19.33
C GLU A 39 7.50 -1.01 18.22
N ARG A 40 7.84 -1.86 17.24
CA ARG A 40 8.72 -1.48 16.12
C ARG A 40 7.95 -1.48 14.81
N ALA A 41 7.93 -0.33 14.15
CA ALA A 41 7.33 -0.17 12.83
C ALA A 41 8.25 -0.71 11.72
N HIS A 42 7.66 -1.38 10.74
CA HIS A 42 8.31 -1.84 9.51
C HIS A 42 7.40 -1.58 8.31
N GLY A 43 7.83 -0.65 7.46
CA GLY A 43 7.07 -0.20 6.29
C GLY A 43 7.36 -0.98 5.02
N GLN A 44 6.42 -0.91 4.08
CA GLN A 44 6.59 -1.32 2.70
C GLN A 44 6.54 -0.09 1.80
N ASP A 45 7.47 0.02 0.86
CA ASP A 45 7.42 1.08 -0.15
C ASP A 45 6.18 0.87 -1.04
N LEU A 46 5.33 1.90 -1.13
CA LEU A 46 4.08 1.91 -1.93
C LEU A 46 4.32 1.77 -3.44
N GLY A 47 5.54 2.01 -3.92
CA GLY A 47 5.92 1.69 -5.31
C GLY A 47 6.12 0.19 -5.56
N THR A 48 6.33 -0.60 -4.51
CA THR A 48 6.72 -2.01 -4.58
C THR A 48 5.54 -2.96 -4.34
N ALA A 49 5.66 -4.18 -4.86
CA ALA A 49 4.62 -5.20 -4.72
C ALA A 49 4.35 -5.63 -3.26
N GLY A 50 5.30 -5.39 -2.34
CA GLY A 50 5.15 -5.69 -0.91
C GLY A 50 4.04 -4.89 -0.22
N SER A 51 3.72 -3.71 -0.74
CA SER A 51 2.60 -2.89 -0.29
C SER A 51 1.22 -3.40 -0.77
N CYS A 52 1.17 -4.44 -1.61
CA CYS A 52 -0.07 -4.94 -2.19
C CYS A 52 -0.32 -6.42 -1.81
N LEU A 53 -0.99 -6.63 -0.68
CA LEU A 53 -1.31 -7.97 -0.17
C LEU A 53 -2.61 -8.50 -0.75
N ARG A 54 -2.61 -9.75 -1.25
CA ARG A 54 -3.82 -10.37 -1.83
C ARG A 54 -4.96 -10.57 -0.85
N LYS A 55 -4.65 -10.69 0.44
CA LYS A 55 -5.62 -10.88 1.53
C LYS A 55 -5.44 -9.79 2.57
N PHE A 56 -6.55 -9.22 3.00
CA PHE A 56 -6.60 -8.32 4.13
C PHE A 56 -6.69 -9.11 5.44
N SER A 57 -6.02 -8.62 6.47
CA SER A 57 -6.19 -9.03 7.86
C SER A 57 -5.79 -7.85 8.75
N THR A 58 -6.51 -7.63 9.85
CA THR A 58 -6.08 -6.66 10.88
C THR A 58 -4.76 -7.08 11.53
N MET A 59 -4.41 -8.36 11.46
CA MET A 59 -3.13 -8.93 11.88
C MET A 59 -2.55 -9.84 10.79
N PRO A 60 -1.78 -9.30 9.82
CA PRO A 60 -1.29 -10.07 8.67
C PRO A 60 0.03 -10.83 8.96
N PHE A 61 0.48 -10.90 10.22
CA PHE A 61 1.72 -11.54 10.61
C PHE A 61 1.59 -12.28 11.95
N LEU A 62 2.62 -13.04 12.28
CA LEU A 62 2.81 -13.72 13.56
C LEU A 62 4.25 -13.49 14.03
N PHE A 63 4.52 -13.72 15.31
CA PHE A 63 5.87 -13.67 15.85
C PHE A 63 6.20 -14.98 16.57
N CYS A 64 7.47 -15.39 16.51
CA CYS A 64 7.98 -16.57 17.18
C CYS A 64 9.12 -16.19 18.12
N ASN A 65 9.21 -16.85 19.27
CA ASN A 65 10.30 -16.65 20.22
C ASN A 65 11.42 -17.68 20.03
N ILE A 66 12.51 -17.53 20.79
CA ILE A 66 13.68 -18.43 20.75
C ILE A 66 13.38 -19.86 21.21
N ASN A 67 12.24 -20.09 21.85
CA ASN A 67 11.80 -21.40 22.34
C ASN A 67 10.93 -22.12 21.30
N ASN A 68 10.94 -21.69 20.04
CA ASN A 68 10.12 -22.23 18.94
C ASN A 68 8.60 -22.15 19.21
N VAL A 69 8.16 -21.17 20.01
CA VAL A 69 6.73 -20.91 20.25
C VAL A 69 6.32 -19.69 19.43
N CYS A 70 5.33 -19.87 18.56
CA CYS A 70 4.75 -18.81 17.75
C CYS A 70 3.39 -18.38 18.30
N ASN A 71 3.11 -17.08 18.27
CA ASN A 71 1.85 -16.51 18.70
C ASN A 71 1.26 -15.68 17.56
N PHE A 72 -0.06 -15.76 17.39
CA PHE A 72 -0.81 -15.05 16.36
C PHE A 72 -1.89 -14.20 17.02
N ALA A 73 -1.92 -12.90 16.72
CA ALA A 73 -2.91 -11.95 17.26
C ALA A 73 -3.09 -12.01 18.79
N SER A 74 -2.03 -12.38 19.53
CA SER A 74 -2.05 -12.57 20.99
C SER A 74 -1.34 -11.45 21.75
N ARG A 75 -1.01 -10.34 21.06
CA ARG A 75 -0.37 -9.13 21.59
C ARG A 75 -1.01 -7.89 20.97
N ASN A 76 -0.67 -6.72 21.53
CA ASN A 76 -1.05 -5.40 21.03
C ASN A 76 -0.13 -4.96 19.87
N ASP A 77 -0.11 -5.76 18.81
CA ASP A 77 0.56 -5.43 17.55
C ASP A 77 -0.42 -4.74 16.59
N TYR A 78 0.09 -4.05 15.55
CA TYR A 78 -0.74 -3.25 14.64
C TYR A 78 -0.40 -3.46 13.17
N SER A 79 -1.38 -3.23 12.30
CA SER A 79 -1.18 -3.10 10.85
C SER A 79 -1.88 -1.85 10.33
N TYR A 80 -1.25 -1.18 9.37
CA TYR A 80 -1.70 0.08 8.81
C TYR A 80 -1.87 -0.05 7.30
N TRP A 81 -3.02 0.43 6.81
CA TRP A 81 -3.45 0.27 5.43
C TRP A 81 -3.82 1.63 4.86
N LEU A 82 -3.58 1.87 3.57
CA LEU A 82 -4.13 3.05 2.91
C LEU A 82 -5.65 2.98 2.94
N SER A 83 -6.29 4.10 3.27
CA SER A 83 -7.73 4.17 3.44
C SER A 83 -8.47 4.67 2.20
N THR A 84 -9.79 4.62 2.26
CA THR A 84 -10.72 5.21 1.29
C THR A 84 -11.31 6.53 1.82
N PRO A 85 -12.13 7.24 1.04
CA PRO A 85 -12.90 8.40 1.50
C PRO A 85 -14.11 8.05 2.39
N GLU A 86 -14.28 6.78 2.77
CA GLU A 86 -15.39 6.38 3.66
C GLU A 86 -15.33 7.17 4.98
N PRO A 87 -16.41 7.87 5.36
CA PRO A 87 -16.42 8.67 6.57
C PRO A 87 -16.37 7.82 7.83
N MET A 88 -15.68 8.31 8.86
CA MET A 88 -15.71 7.69 10.18
C MET A 88 -17.14 7.63 10.74
N PRO A 89 -17.56 6.52 11.37
CA PRO A 89 -18.85 6.44 12.05
C PRO A 89 -18.99 7.55 13.09
N MET A 90 -20.18 8.13 13.22
CA MET A 90 -20.44 9.20 14.21
C MET A 90 -20.13 8.79 15.66
N SER A 91 -20.23 7.50 15.98
CA SER A 91 -19.88 6.96 17.29
C SER A 91 -18.39 7.03 17.61
N MET A 92 -17.52 7.21 16.59
CA MET A 92 -16.07 7.15 16.69
C MET A 92 -15.53 5.86 17.33
N ALA A 93 -16.36 4.81 17.39
CA ALA A 93 -15.98 3.52 17.95
C ALA A 93 -15.12 2.73 16.95
N PRO A 94 -14.23 1.85 17.44
CA PRO A 94 -13.46 0.97 16.58
C PRO A 94 -14.35 0.12 15.66
N ILE A 95 -13.98 0.07 14.38
CA ILE A 95 -14.70 -0.68 13.35
C ILE A 95 -14.17 -2.11 13.35
N THR A 96 -15.08 -3.09 13.31
CA THR A 96 -14.73 -4.52 13.43
C THR A 96 -15.41 -5.36 12.35
N GLY A 97 -14.83 -6.53 12.08
CA GLY A 97 -15.39 -7.50 11.13
C GLY A 97 -15.49 -6.97 9.71
N ASP A 98 -16.55 -7.38 9.00
CA ASP A 98 -16.77 -7.02 7.59
C ASP A 98 -17.00 -5.51 7.37
N ASN A 99 -17.38 -4.78 8.43
CA ASN A 99 -17.56 -3.33 8.38
C ASN A 99 -16.25 -2.57 8.13
N ILE A 100 -15.09 -3.23 8.25
CA ILE A 100 -13.79 -2.62 7.93
C ILE A 100 -13.62 -2.47 6.40
N ARG A 101 -14.24 -3.35 5.60
CA ARG A 101 -13.99 -3.45 4.16
C ARG A 101 -14.14 -2.13 3.39
N PRO A 102 -15.17 -1.27 3.64
CA PRO A 102 -15.31 0.01 2.95
C PRO A 102 -14.12 0.97 3.15
N PHE A 103 -13.37 0.82 4.25
CA PHE A 103 -12.28 1.71 4.62
C PHE A 103 -10.94 1.33 4.01
N ILE A 104 -10.78 0.16 3.39
CA ILE A 104 -9.48 -0.35 2.93
C ILE A 104 -9.29 -0.12 1.43
N SER A 105 -8.22 0.59 1.06
CA SER A 105 -7.84 0.81 -0.33
C SER A 105 -7.44 -0.47 -1.04
N ARG A 106 -7.80 -0.56 -2.33
CA ARG A 106 -7.30 -1.59 -3.25
C ARG A 106 -6.02 -1.17 -3.97
N CYS A 107 -5.29 -2.16 -4.47
CA CYS A 107 -4.07 -1.98 -5.24
C CYS A 107 -3.97 -2.98 -6.39
N SER A 108 -3.13 -2.65 -7.36
CA SER A 108 -2.78 -3.48 -8.51
C SER A 108 -1.28 -3.52 -8.68
N VAL A 109 -0.73 -4.72 -8.83
CA VAL A 109 0.67 -4.93 -9.22
C VAL A 109 0.73 -5.22 -10.71
N CYS A 110 1.51 -4.42 -11.42
CA CYS A 110 1.62 -4.44 -12.87
C CYS A 110 3.07 -4.70 -13.28
N GLU A 111 3.27 -5.49 -14.33
CA GLU A 111 4.54 -5.67 -15.00
C GLU A 111 4.77 -4.51 -15.98
N ALA A 112 5.93 -3.85 -15.86
CA ALA A 112 6.37 -2.77 -16.72
C ALA A 112 7.51 -3.24 -17.65
N PRO A 113 7.60 -2.70 -18.88
CA PRO A 113 8.67 -3.06 -19.81
C PRO A 113 10.04 -2.47 -19.43
N ALA A 114 10.06 -1.43 -18.60
CA ALA A 114 11.25 -0.70 -18.16
C ALA A 114 11.10 -0.21 -16.71
N MET A 115 12.17 0.38 -16.17
CA MET A 115 12.15 1.00 -14.83
C MET A 115 11.12 2.13 -14.73
N VAL A 116 10.60 2.32 -13.53
CA VAL A 116 9.64 3.38 -13.19
C VAL A 116 10.21 4.22 -12.05
N ILE A 117 10.10 5.54 -12.15
CA ILE A 117 10.57 6.50 -11.14
C ILE A 117 9.47 7.54 -10.84
N ALA A 118 9.59 8.21 -9.70
CA ALA A 118 8.84 9.41 -9.38
C ALA A 118 9.74 10.65 -9.49
N VAL A 119 9.17 11.76 -9.96
CA VAL A 119 9.84 13.08 -10.03
C VAL A 119 9.00 14.08 -9.26
N HIS A 120 9.64 14.93 -8.46
CA HIS A 120 8.99 15.88 -7.56
C HIS A 120 9.33 17.31 -7.96
N SER A 121 8.31 18.19 -8.08
CA SER A 121 8.50 19.58 -8.51
C SER A 121 8.87 20.53 -7.38
N GLN A 122 8.55 20.20 -6.12
CA GLN A 122 8.59 21.11 -4.98
C GLN A 122 7.77 22.40 -5.19
N THR A 123 6.77 22.36 -6.09
CA THR A 123 5.86 23.46 -6.39
C THR A 123 4.44 22.93 -6.61
N ILE A 124 3.49 23.81 -6.91
CA ILE A 124 2.12 23.40 -7.32
C ILE A 124 2.04 22.92 -8.76
N GLN A 125 3.10 23.12 -9.56
CA GLN A 125 3.12 22.70 -10.95
C GLN A 125 3.52 21.23 -11.06
N ILE A 126 2.98 20.54 -12.07
CA ILE A 126 3.32 19.15 -12.39
C ILE A 126 4.72 19.12 -13.02
N PRO A 127 5.68 18.37 -12.47
CA PRO A 127 7.01 18.25 -13.07
C PRO A 127 6.93 17.47 -14.40
N SER A 128 7.75 17.86 -15.37
CA SER A 128 7.88 17.10 -16.61
C SER A 128 8.70 15.82 -16.38
N CYS A 129 8.38 14.76 -17.14
CA CYS A 129 9.21 13.55 -17.16
C CYS A 129 10.59 13.87 -17.77
N PRO A 130 11.68 13.18 -17.36
CA PRO A 130 12.98 13.34 -18.00
C PRO A 130 12.94 12.93 -19.47
N GLU A 131 13.91 13.40 -20.25
CA GLU A 131 14.01 13.06 -21.67
C GLU A 131 14.06 11.54 -21.88
N GLY A 132 13.23 11.02 -22.79
CA GLY A 132 13.09 9.59 -23.07
C GLY A 132 12.15 8.82 -22.14
N TRP A 133 11.53 9.48 -21.14
CA TRP A 133 10.54 8.86 -20.23
C TRP A 133 9.11 9.19 -20.63
N SER A 134 8.19 8.26 -20.34
CA SER A 134 6.75 8.42 -20.56
C SER A 134 6.00 8.49 -19.23
N SER A 135 4.97 9.35 -19.17
CA SER A 135 4.15 9.52 -17.96
C SER A 135 3.21 8.33 -17.73
N LEU A 136 3.13 7.85 -16.49
CA LEU A 136 2.17 6.81 -16.06
C LEU A 136 0.96 7.41 -15.32
N TRP A 137 1.20 8.29 -14.35
CA TRP A 137 0.19 9.07 -13.63
C TRP A 137 0.82 10.29 -12.96
N ILE A 138 -0.01 11.21 -12.46
CA ILE A 138 0.38 12.36 -11.65
C ILE A 138 -0.19 12.22 -10.23
N GLY A 139 0.38 12.93 -9.26
CA GLY A 139 -0.07 12.89 -7.87
C GLY A 139 0.61 13.92 -6.99
N TYR A 140 0.49 13.72 -5.68
CA TYR A 140 1.10 14.57 -4.65
C TYR A 140 2.32 13.87 -4.05
N SER A 141 3.28 14.66 -3.57
CA SER A 141 4.51 14.14 -2.96
C SER A 141 4.24 13.67 -1.53
N PHE A 142 4.26 12.36 -1.30
CA PHE A 142 4.11 11.73 0.01
C PHE A 142 5.46 11.21 0.51
N VAL A 143 5.90 11.69 1.68
CA VAL A 143 7.27 11.43 2.19
C VAL A 143 7.28 10.40 3.31
N MET A 144 6.42 10.58 4.32
CA MET A 144 6.38 9.69 5.48
C MET A 144 5.03 9.75 6.19
N VAL A 145 4.79 8.75 7.04
CA VAL A 145 3.67 8.70 7.99
C VAL A 145 4.18 8.22 9.34
N SER A 146 3.56 8.72 10.41
CA SER A 146 3.68 8.18 11.77
C SER A 146 2.28 7.98 12.33
N ALA A 147 2.09 6.97 13.17
CA ALA A 147 0.89 6.81 13.97
C ALA A 147 1.27 6.47 15.42
N LEU A 148 0.82 5.34 15.97
CA LEU A 148 1.06 4.97 17.35
C LEU A 148 2.57 4.78 17.60
N GLY A 149 3.07 5.47 18.64
CA GLY A 149 4.43 5.37 19.15
C GLY A 149 4.54 4.35 20.26
#